data_AF-A0AAE1QAA8-F1
#
_entry.id   AF-A0AAE1QAA8-F1
#
_cell.length_a   1.000
_cell.length_b   1.000
_cell.length_c   1.000
_cell.angle_alpha   90.00
_cell.angle_beta   90.00
_cell.angle_gamma   90.00
#
_symmetry.space_group_name_H-M   'P 1'
#
loop_
_entity.id
_entity.type
_entity.pdbx_description
1 polymer ?
#
loop_
_entity_poly.entity_id
_entity_poly.type
_entity_poly.pdbx_seq_one_letter_code
_entity_poly.pdbx_strand_id
1 'polypeptide(L)'
;MQEAQDRFQSATDEREQLWTTFATGQDHIRHTASEYLQEYRAHQQCIANTRIQKRHTTLHKGPVRNESPAQGFINLSSTTITKEQGTLLNLGLNCHYIRHPHPESKRIQIECLIDQLLNLRKEKKVAISPTICEELVGEAGPVRGTFQSHLLTRELKQAAKELRQHEDIIIRKGDKSSVYVIMDKDTYFNKLDGILGIPYKFQQH
;
A
#
# COMPACT_ATOMS: atom_id res chain seq x y z
N MET A 1 -58.74 -18.81 -13.09
CA MET A 1 -57.79 -18.25 -12.09
C MET A 1 -56.40 -18.84 -12.25
N GLN A 2 -56.23 -20.16 -12.39
CA GLN A 2 -54.93 -20.81 -12.61
C GLN A 2 -54.13 -20.22 -13.79
N GLU A 3 -54.76 -20.09 -14.96
CA GLU A 3 -54.08 -19.54 -16.16
C GLU A 3 -53.58 -18.11 -15.98
N ALA A 4 -54.25 -17.30 -15.17
CA ALA A 4 -53.81 -15.92 -14.88
C ALA A 4 -52.60 -15.92 -13.94
N GLN A 5 -52.54 -16.87 -13.01
CA GLN A 5 -51.42 -17.04 -12.09
C GLN A 5 -50.19 -17.59 -12.82
N ASP A 6 -50.38 -18.56 -13.73
CA ASP A 6 -49.29 -19.10 -14.56
C ASP A 6 -48.71 -18.05 -15.50
N ARG A 7 -49.56 -17.19 -16.11
CA ARG A 7 -49.10 -16.06 -16.95
C ARG A 7 -48.34 -15.02 -16.14
N PHE A 8 -48.78 -14.72 -14.92
CA PHE A 8 -48.08 -13.78 -14.04
C PHE A 8 -46.69 -14.32 -13.66
N GLN A 9 -46.60 -15.61 -13.30
CA GLN A 9 -45.33 -16.24 -12.94
C GLN A 9 -44.36 -16.30 -14.13
N SER A 10 -44.85 -16.67 -15.32
CA SER A 10 -44.02 -16.65 -16.53
C SER A 10 -43.47 -15.25 -16.83
N ALA A 11 -44.28 -14.20 -16.64
CA ALA A 11 -43.84 -12.83 -16.86
C ALA A 11 -42.83 -12.34 -15.80
N THR A 12 -42.93 -12.80 -14.55
CA THR A 12 -41.92 -12.50 -13.52
C THR A 12 -40.60 -13.20 -13.80
N ASP A 13 -40.65 -14.46 -14.23
CA ASP A 13 -39.47 -15.26 -14.54
C ASP A 13 -38.73 -14.70 -15.77
N GLU A 14 -39.46 -14.32 -16.82
CA GLU A 14 -38.89 -13.63 -17.99
C GLU A 14 -38.22 -12.30 -17.62
N ARG A 15 -38.87 -11.51 -16.74
CA ARG A 15 -38.30 -10.26 -16.25
C ARG A 15 -37.03 -10.50 -15.45
N GLU A 16 -36.98 -11.52 -14.60
CA GLU A 16 -35.78 -11.88 -13.82
C GLU A 16 -34.63 -12.35 -14.73
N GLN A 17 -34.93 -13.12 -15.78
CA GLN A 17 -33.94 -13.49 -16.80
C GLN A 17 -33.39 -12.27 -17.56
N LEU A 18 -34.24 -11.30 -17.90
CA LEU A 18 -33.79 -10.05 -18.54
C LEU A 18 -32.93 -9.20 -17.59
N TRP A 19 -33.25 -9.14 -16.30
CA TRP A 19 -32.43 -8.41 -15.33
C TRP A 19 -31.07 -9.06 -15.09
N THR A 20 -31.03 -10.40 -15.00
CA THR A 20 -29.76 -11.13 -14.80
C THR A 20 -28.86 -11.01 -16.03
N THR A 21 -29.39 -11.13 -17.25
CA THR A 21 -28.62 -10.91 -18.49
C THR A 21 -28.13 -9.47 -18.65
N PHE A 22 -28.92 -8.48 -18.22
CA PHE A 22 -28.47 -7.09 -18.20
C PHE A 22 -27.36 -6.85 -17.17
N ALA A 23 -27.49 -7.40 -15.96
CA ALA A 23 -26.49 -7.30 -14.91
C ALA A 23 -25.15 -7.93 -15.31
N THR A 24 -25.18 -9.15 -15.89
CA THR A 24 -23.98 -9.81 -16.39
C THR A 24 -23.33 -9.03 -17.53
N GLY A 25 -24.13 -8.42 -18.43
CA GLY A 25 -23.64 -7.52 -19.46
C GLY A 25 -22.93 -6.28 -18.89
N GLN A 26 -23.50 -5.65 -17.87
CA GLN A 26 -22.86 -4.51 -17.20
C GLN A 26 -21.54 -4.88 -16.51
N ASP A 27 -21.49 -6.02 -15.84
CA ASP A 27 -20.27 -6.49 -15.17
C ASP A 27 -19.19 -6.86 -16.17
N HIS A 28 -19.55 -7.46 -17.31
CA HIS A 28 -18.61 -7.70 -18.41
C HIS A 28 -18.01 -6.39 -18.94
N ILE A 29 -18.84 -5.38 -19.22
CA ILE A 29 -18.38 -4.06 -19.69
C ILE A 29 -17.45 -3.41 -18.65
N ARG A 30 -17.78 -3.48 -17.36
CA ARG A 30 -16.94 -2.94 -16.28
C ARG A 30 -15.59 -3.65 -16.21
N HIS A 31 -15.59 -4.98 -16.32
CA HIS A 31 -14.37 -5.77 -16.32
C HIS A 31 -13.47 -5.38 -17.50
N THR A 32 -14.00 -5.41 -18.72
CA THR A 32 -13.25 -5.06 -19.94
C THR A 32 -12.74 -3.62 -19.89
N ALA A 33 -13.53 -2.67 -19.39
CA ALA A 33 -13.09 -1.29 -19.22
C ALA A 33 -11.95 -1.17 -18.19
N SER A 34 -11.99 -1.96 -17.10
CA SER A 34 -10.95 -1.98 -16.09
C SER A 34 -9.62 -2.56 -16.60
N GLU A 35 -9.69 -3.64 -17.40
CA GLU A 35 -8.52 -4.23 -18.06
C GLU A 35 -7.88 -3.25 -19.03
N TYR A 36 -8.68 -2.62 -19.90
CA TYR A 36 -8.20 -1.62 -20.84
C TYR A 36 -7.53 -0.42 -20.13
N LEU A 37 -8.11 0.07 -19.03
CA LEU A 37 -7.50 1.13 -18.23
C LEU A 37 -6.18 0.70 -17.58
N GLN A 38 -6.08 -0.55 -17.13
CA GLN A 38 -4.84 -1.10 -16.56
C GLN A 38 -3.74 -1.21 -17.63
N GLU A 39 -4.07 -1.71 -18.82
CA GLU A 39 -3.16 -1.77 -19.97
C GLU A 39 -2.69 -0.38 -20.40
N TYR A 40 -3.62 0.57 -20.50
CA TYR A 40 -3.31 1.96 -20.85
C TYR A 40 -2.36 2.61 -19.82
N ARG A 41 -2.61 2.40 -18.52
CA ARG A 41 -1.71 2.88 -17.45
C ARG A 41 -0.33 2.27 -17.56
N ALA A 42 -0.24 0.96 -17.78
CA ALA A 42 1.03 0.27 -17.97
C ALA A 42 1.80 0.82 -19.20
N HIS A 43 1.09 1.09 -20.30
CA HIS A 43 1.67 1.70 -21.49
C HIS A 43 2.20 3.12 -21.23
N GLN A 44 1.41 3.98 -20.57
CA GLN A 44 1.86 5.34 -20.19
C GLN A 44 3.08 5.31 -19.26
N GLN A 45 3.10 4.38 -18.31
CA GLN A 45 4.23 4.20 -17.40
C GLN A 45 5.48 3.74 -18.15
N CYS A 46 5.34 2.85 -19.14
CA CYS A 46 6.44 2.44 -20.02
C CYS A 46 7.02 3.62 -20.83
N ILE A 47 6.15 4.45 -21.43
CA ILE A 47 6.57 5.66 -22.15
C ILE A 47 7.31 6.62 -21.21
N ALA A 48 6.76 6.88 -20.03
CA ALA A 48 7.36 7.76 -19.03
C ALA A 48 8.75 7.26 -18.60
N ASN A 49 8.87 5.98 -18.27
CA ASN A 49 10.13 5.35 -17.89
C ASN A 49 11.17 5.41 -19.01
N THR A 50 10.74 5.20 -20.26
CA THR A 50 11.63 5.30 -21.42
C THR A 50 12.17 6.73 -21.60
N ARG A 51 11.30 7.75 -21.39
CA ARG A 51 11.71 9.17 -21.44
C ARG A 51 12.68 9.52 -20.32
N ILE A 52 12.41 9.06 -19.09
CA ILE A 52 13.28 9.22 -17.93
C ILE A 52 14.65 8.58 -18.21
N GLN A 53 14.68 7.34 -18.70
CA GLN A 53 15.90 6.61 -19.00
C GLN A 53 16.73 7.28 -20.11
N LYS A 54 16.08 7.83 -21.14
CA LYS A 54 16.75 8.63 -22.17
C LYS A 54 17.41 9.86 -21.56
N ARG A 55 16.69 10.60 -20.70
CA ARG A 55 17.24 11.78 -20.00
C ARG A 55 18.44 11.42 -19.12
N HIS A 56 18.35 10.34 -18.35
CA HIS A 56 19.48 9.85 -17.54
C HIS A 56 20.68 9.48 -18.41
N THR A 57 20.47 8.76 -19.50
CA THR A 57 21.54 8.41 -20.45
C THR A 57 22.24 9.65 -21.00
N THR A 58 21.47 10.69 -21.35
CA THR A 58 22.02 11.97 -21.81
C THR A 58 22.82 12.68 -20.72
N LEU A 59 22.30 12.76 -19.48
CA LEU A 59 22.94 13.44 -18.36
C LEU A 59 24.26 12.76 -17.94
N HIS A 60 24.28 11.44 -17.88
CA HIS A 60 25.43 10.67 -17.39
C HIS A 60 26.42 10.27 -18.50
N LYS A 61 26.21 10.73 -19.74
CA LYS A 61 27.07 10.46 -20.91
C LYS A 61 27.32 8.97 -21.17
N GLY A 62 26.34 8.12 -20.84
CA GLY A 62 26.45 6.68 -20.97
C GLY A 62 25.17 5.96 -20.58
N PRO A 63 24.98 4.69 -20.98
CA PRO A 63 23.80 3.92 -20.63
C PRO A 63 23.73 3.75 -19.11
N VAL A 64 22.80 4.46 -18.48
CA VAL A 64 22.48 4.25 -17.07
C VAL A 64 21.69 2.95 -16.99
N ARG A 65 22.32 1.93 -16.41
CA ARG A 65 21.58 0.73 -16.01
C ARG A 65 20.63 1.17 -14.92
N ASN A 66 19.34 1.23 -15.24
CA ASN A 66 18.32 1.31 -14.20
C ASN A 66 18.58 0.11 -13.30
N GLU A 67 18.98 0.37 -12.06
CA GLU A 67 19.17 -0.69 -11.09
C GLU A 67 17.85 -1.46 -11.05
N SER A 68 17.89 -2.74 -11.43
CA SER A 68 16.80 -3.66 -11.09
C SER A 68 16.45 -3.39 -9.63
N PRO A 69 15.15 -3.29 -9.27
CA PRO A 69 14.73 -2.84 -7.94
C PRO A 69 15.64 -3.49 -6.91
N ALA A 70 16.50 -2.68 -6.29
CA ALA A 70 17.64 -3.18 -5.56
C ALA A 70 17.11 -4.22 -4.59
N GLN A 71 17.58 -5.47 -4.71
CA GLN A 71 17.08 -6.56 -3.88
C GLN A 71 17.38 -6.14 -2.43
N GLY A 72 16.33 -5.73 -1.72
CA GLY A 72 16.41 -5.14 -0.40
C GLY A 72 16.80 -6.15 0.66
N PHE A 73 17.01 -7.41 0.27
CA PHE A 73 17.54 -8.44 1.16
C PHE A 73 18.43 -9.45 0.44
N ILE A 74 19.32 -10.07 1.21
CA ILE A 74 20.15 -11.20 0.81
C ILE A 74 19.80 -12.36 1.75
N ASN A 75 19.34 -13.48 1.19
CA ASN A 75 19.07 -14.68 1.97
C ASN A 75 20.30 -15.60 1.99
N LEU A 76 20.94 -15.71 3.15
CA LEU A 76 22.03 -16.64 3.44
C LEU A 76 21.60 -17.75 4.40
N SER A 77 20.31 -17.80 4.77
CA SER A 77 19.75 -18.85 5.61
C SER A 77 19.37 -20.07 4.77
N SER A 78 19.19 -21.19 5.45
CA SER A 78 18.64 -22.42 4.87
C SER A 78 17.14 -22.32 4.54
N THR A 79 16.45 -21.34 5.12
CA THR A 79 14.99 -21.18 5.01
C THR A 79 14.60 -20.45 3.74
N THR A 80 13.55 -20.92 3.07
CA THR A 80 12.98 -20.26 1.88
C THR A 80 12.07 -19.10 2.29
N ILE A 81 12.32 -17.93 1.72
CA ILE A 81 11.55 -16.71 1.99
C ILE A 81 10.37 -16.63 1.03
N THR A 82 9.17 -16.39 1.55
CA THR A 82 7.97 -16.24 0.71
C THR A 82 7.99 -14.93 -0.06
N LYS A 83 7.14 -14.81 -1.09
CA LYS A 83 7.07 -13.61 -1.93
C LYS A 83 6.65 -12.38 -1.12
N GLU A 84 5.71 -12.54 -0.19
CA GLU A 84 5.17 -11.50 0.68
C GLU A 84 6.25 -11.04 1.68
N GLN A 85 7.01 -11.98 2.24
CA GLN A 85 8.15 -11.70 3.11
C GLN A 85 9.26 -10.95 2.35
N GLY A 86 9.58 -11.38 1.13
CA GLY A 86 10.55 -10.68 0.28
C GLY A 86 10.09 -9.27 -0.09
N THR A 87 8.79 -9.11 -0.38
CA THR A 87 8.18 -7.79 -0.64
C THR A 87 8.26 -6.89 0.59
N LEU A 88 7.96 -7.42 1.77
CA LEU A 88 8.09 -6.71 3.04
C LEU A 88 9.53 -6.25 3.28
N LEU A 89 10.52 -7.13 3.07
CA LEU A 89 11.93 -6.80 3.25
C LEU A 89 12.42 -5.78 2.22
N ASN A 90 11.91 -5.83 0.99
CA ASN A 90 12.20 -4.84 -0.05
C ASN A 90 11.60 -3.45 0.26
N LEU A 91 10.51 -3.36 1.03
CA LEU A 91 10.02 -2.07 1.52
C LEU A 91 11.02 -1.42 2.50
N GLY A 92 11.76 -2.24 3.25
CA GLY A 92 12.75 -1.80 4.22
C GLY A 92 12.21 -0.77 5.21
N LEU A 93 12.97 0.29 5.49
CA LEU A 93 12.56 1.36 6.41
C LEU A 93 11.42 2.24 5.87
N ASN A 94 11.06 2.12 4.58
CA ASN A 94 9.98 2.91 4.00
C ASN A 94 8.59 2.47 4.49
N CYS A 95 8.47 1.29 5.12
CA CYS A 95 7.22 0.83 5.72
C CYS A 95 6.75 1.71 6.90
N HIS A 96 7.67 2.49 7.49
CA HIS A 96 7.42 3.35 8.64
C HIS A 96 6.91 4.75 8.28
N TYR A 97 6.83 5.10 6.99
CA TYR A 97 6.32 6.42 6.58
C TYR A 97 4.79 6.45 6.69
N ILE A 98 4.35 6.58 7.93
CA ILE A 98 3.09 7.23 8.26
C ILE A 98 3.24 8.67 7.80
N ARG A 99 2.61 9.03 6.69
CA ARG A 99 2.48 10.43 6.33
C ARG A 99 1.53 11.05 7.35
N HIS A 100 2.08 11.77 8.33
CA HIS A 100 1.26 12.62 9.18
C HIS A 100 0.41 13.51 8.25
N PRO A 101 -0.93 13.50 8.38
CA PRO A 101 -1.74 14.39 7.58
C PRO A 101 -1.26 15.82 7.84
N HIS A 102 -1.04 16.57 6.77
CA HIS A 102 -0.61 17.95 6.91
C HIS A 102 -1.70 18.71 7.67
N PRO A 103 -1.36 19.40 8.77
CA PRO A 103 -2.34 20.12 9.58
C PRO A 103 -3.12 21.14 8.74
N GLU A 104 -2.48 21.70 7.71
CA GLU A 104 -3.09 22.57 6.71
C GLU A 104 -4.19 21.85 5.90
N SER A 105 -3.95 20.64 5.41
CA SER A 105 -4.96 19.87 4.68
C SER A 105 -6.19 19.58 5.55
N LYS A 106 -5.99 19.29 6.84
CA LYS A 106 -7.08 19.07 7.79
C LYS A 106 -7.89 20.36 8.02
N ARG A 107 -7.21 21.50 8.17
CA ARG A 107 -7.87 22.83 8.30
C ARG A 107 -8.70 23.16 7.06
N ILE A 108 -8.13 23.01 5.87
CA ILE A 108 -8.84 23.26 4.60
C ILE A 108 -10.08 22.37 4.49
N GLN A 109 -9.97 21.08 4.85
CA GLN A 109 -11.13 20.17 4.83
C GLN A 109 -12.24 20.62 5.78
N ILE A 110 -11.88 21.11 6.97
CA ILE A 110 -12.84 21.61 7.96
C ILE A 110 -13.49 22.92 7.47
N GLU A 111 -12.72 23.83 6.88
CA GLU A 111 -13.25 25.04 6.25
C GLU A 111 -14.24 24.71 5.13
N CYS A 112 -13.88 23.79 4.23
CA CYS A 112 -14.80 23.32 3.18
C CYS A 112 -16.07 22.68 3.75
N LEU A 113 -15.96 21.92 4.85
CA LEU A 113 -17.10 21.31 5.52
C LEU A 113 -18.02 22.38 6.14
N ILE A 114 -17.44 23.40 6.78
CA ILE A 114 -18.19 24.54 7.34
C ILE A 114 -18.94 25.27 6.20
N ASP A 115 -18.28 25.55 5.09
CA ASP A 115 -18.91 26.19 3.93
C ASP A 115 -20.10 25.37 3.38
N GLN A 116 -19.92 24.05 3.25
CA GLN A 116 -20.99 23.14 2.83
C GLN A 116 -22.17 23.15 3.80
N LEU A 117 -21.91 23.13 5.10
CA LEU A 117 -22.94 23.22 6.14
C LEU A 117 -23.69 24.55 6.07
N LEU A 118 -22.98 25.67 5.92
CA LEU A 118 -23.60 26.99 5.77
C LEU A 118 -24.48 27.09 4.52
N ASN A 119 -24.03 26.50 3.40
CA ASN A 119 -24.82 26.42 2.17
C ASN A 119 -26.11 25.58 2.38
N LEU A 120 -26.01 24.41 3.02
CA LEU A 120 -27.17 23.56 3.32
C LEU A 120 -28.18 24.24 4.28
N ARG A 121 -27.69 25.03 5.23
CA ARG A 121 -28.54 25.85 6.12
C ARG A 121 -29.26 26.95 5.34
N LYS A 122 -28.57 27.62 4.42
CA LYS A 122 -29.15 28.67 3.56
C LYS A 122 -30.27 28.12 2.69
N GLU A 123 -30.10 26.90 2.18
CA GLU A 123 -31.11 26.15 1.43
C GLU A 123 -32.25 25.61 2.30
N LYS A 124 -32.19 25.80 3.62
CA LYS A 124 -33.15 25.28 4.62
C LYS A 124 -33.30 23.76 4.60
N LYS A 125 -32.30 23.03 4.10
CA LYS A 125 -32.29 21.56 4.07
C LYS A 125 -31.94 20.96 5.43
N VAL A 126 -31.13 21.68 6.22
CA VAL A 126 -30.63 21.22 7.52
C VAL A 126 -30.72 22.36 8.54
N ALA A 127 -31.20 22.05 9.75
CA ALA A 127 -31.10 22.94 10.91
C ALA A 127 -29.77 22.68 11.62
N ILE A 128 -28.95 23.72 11.78
CA ILE A 128 -27.58 23.61 12.28
C ILE A 128 -27.46 24.33 13.62
N SER A 129 -26.87 23.66 14.61
CA SER A 129 -26.53 24.28 15.91
C SER A 129 -25.51 25.41 15.71
N PRO A 130 -25.65 26.57 16.39
CA PRO A 130 -24.65 27.62 16.32
C PRO A 130 -23.27 27.20 16.84
N THR A 131 -23.18 26.18 17.70
CA THR A 131 -21.92 25.71 18.31
C THR A 131 -21.07 24.85 17.38
N ILE A 132 -21.66 24.29 16.31
CA ILE A 132 -20.98 23.26 15.52
C ILE A 132 -19.73 23.79 14.82
N CYS A 133 -19.71 25.07 14.44
CA CYS A 133 -18.55 25.69 13.82
C CYS A 133 -17.37 25.75 14.81
N GLU A 134 -17.63 26.08 16.07
CA GLU A 134 -16.61 26.15 17.12
C GLU A 134 -16.06 24.75 17.44
N GLU A 135 -16.96 23.76 17.51
CA GLU A 135 -16.59 22.34 17.70
C GLU A 135 -15.71 21.84 16.55
N LEU A 136 -16.08 22.12 15.29
CA LEU A 136 -15.31 21.75 14.11
C LEU A 136 -13.94 22.45 14.06
N VAL A 137 -13.87 23.73 14.43
CA VAL A 137 -12.59 24.45 14.53
C VAL A 137 -11.72 23.87 15.66
N GLY A 138 -12.33 23.46 16.78
CA GLY A 138 -11.63 22.73 17.85
C GLY A 138 -11.05 21.40 17.38
N GLU A 139 -11.77 20.68 16.53
CA GLU A 139 -11.29 19.46 15.88
C GLU A 139 -10.18 19.71 14.85
N ALA A 140 -10.03 20.92 14.30
CA ALA A 140 -8.93 21.29 13.40
C ALA A 140 -7.55 21.33 14.09
N GLY A 141 -7.52 21.19 15.41
CA GLY A 141 -6.32 21.10 16.22
C GLY A 141 -5.56 19.77 16.05
N PRO A 142 -5.02 19.18 17.13
CA PRO A 142 -4.06 18.09 17.03
C PRO A 142 -4.60 16.91 16.22
N VAL A 143 -3.72 16.34 15.42
CA VAL A 143 -3.99 15.21 14.56
C VAL A 143 -4.24 13.98 15.46
N ARG A 144 -5.52 13.66 15.69
CA ARG A 144 -5.96 12.48 16.44
C ARG A 144 -6.22 11.33 15.46
N GLY A 145 -5.70 10.14 15.75
CA GLY A 145 -5.97 8.94 14.96
C GLY A 145 -4.78 7.99 14.84
N THR A 146 -5.09 6.75 14.47
CA THR A 146 -4.07 5.78 14.05
C THR A 146 -3.85 5.95 12.55
N PHE A 147 -2.70 6.46 12.17
CA PHE A 147 -2.33 6.51 10.76
C PHE A 147 -1.77 5.15 10.39
N GLN A 148 -2.58 4.34 9.72
CA GLN A 148 -2.08 3.10 9.15
C GLN A 148 -1.37 3.44 7.84
N SER A 149 -0.12 2.98 7.68
CA SER A 149 0.55 3.14 6.38
C SER A 149 -0.21 2.32 5.34
N HIS A 150 -0.59 2.95 4.22
CA HIS A 150 -1.20 2.25 3.09
C HIS A 150 -0.25 1.23 2.45
N LEU A 151 1.05 1.34 2.72
CA LEU A 151 2.09 0.43 2.24
C LEU A 151 2.06 -0.93 2.95
N LEU A 152 1.62 -0.99 4.21
CA LEU A 152 1.54 -2.25 4.97
C LEU A 152 0.14 -2.86 4.85
N THR A 153 -0.04 -3.66 3.80
CA THR A 153 -1.26 -4.47 3.63
C THR A 153 -1.39 -5.52 4.73
N ARG A 154 -2.56 -6.15 4.85
CA ARG A 154 -2.81 -7.20 5.83
C ARG A 154 -1.88 -8.40 5.59
N GLU A 155 -1.62 -8.76 4.34
CA GLU A 155 -0.72 -9.86 3.98
C GLU A 155 0.71 -9.56 4.44
N LEU A 156 1.20 -8.32 4.23
CA LEU A 156 2.54 -7.92 4.65
C LEU A 156 2.70 -7.88 6.18
N LYS A 157 1.65 -7.47 6.90
CA LYS A 157 1.62 -7.55 8.37
C LYS A 157 1.67 -8.99 8.86
N GLN A 158 1.01 -9.91 8.15
CA GLN A 158 1.03 -11.32 8.48
C GLN A 158 2.41 -11.94 8.17
N ALA A 159 2.99 -11.64 7.01
CA ALA A 159 4.36 -12.03 6.65
C ALA A 159 5.39 -11.52 7.67
N ALA A 160 5.21 -10.31 8.21
CA ALA A 160 6.06 -9.78 9.27
C ALA A 160 5.97 -10.58 10.58
N LYS A 161 4.76 -11.05 10.93
CA LYS A 161 4.55 -11.91 12.11
C LYS A 161 5.20 -13.27 11.92
N GLU A 162 5.04 -13.86 10.74
CA GLU A 162 5.64 -15.15 10.39
C GLU A 162 7.17 -15.08 10.47
N LEU A 163 7.80 -14.08 9.86
CA LEU A 163 9.25 -13.87 9.97
C LEU A 163 9.71 -13.71 11.42
N ARG A 164 8.91 -13.06 12.27
CA ARG A 164 9.22 -12.89 13.69
C ARG A 164 9.09 -14.20 14.49
N GLN A 165 8.21 -15.11 14.07
CA GLN A 165 7.99 -16.40 14.72
C GLN A 165 9.05 -17.45 14.35
N HIS A 166 9.80 -17.24 13.26
CA HIS A 166 10.93 -18.10 12.90
C HIS A 166 12.13 -17.82 13.82
N GLU A 167 12.27 -18.60 14.89
CA GLU A 167 13.35 -18.43 15.89
C GLU A 167 14.73 -18.85 15.40
N ASP A 168 14.79 -19.65 14.33
CA ASP A 168 16.02 -20.22 13.75
C ASP A 168 16.77 -19.26 12.82
N ILE A 169 16.13 -18.15 12.42
CA ILE A 169 16.73 -17.15 11.53
C ILE A 169 16.99 -15.84 12.28
N ILE A 170 18.02 -15.13 11.83
CA ILE A 170 18.30 -13.76 12.24
C ILE A 170 18.27 -12.85 11.02
N ILE A 171 17.57 -11.72 11.16
CA ILE A 171 17.48 -10.68 10.14
C ILE A 171 18.24 -9.47 10.66
N ARG A 172 19.31 -9.06 9.94
CA ARG A 172 20.13 -7.90 10.29
C ARG A 172 20.19 -6.92 9.12
N LYS A 173 20.11 -5.63 9.42
CA LYS A 173 20.37 -4.59 8.41
C LYS A 173 21.89 -4.54 8.13
N GLY A 174 22.27 -4.40 6.87
CA GLY A 174 23.65 -4.10 6.50
C GLY A 174 24.08 -2.73 7.05
N ASP A 175 25.32 -2.62 7.52
CA ASP A 175 25.83 -1.43 8.21
C ASP A 175 25.69 -0.14 7.36
N LYS A 176 26.01 -0.24 6.06
CA LYS A 176 26.02 0.90 5.12
C LYS A 176 25.02 0.77 3.97
N SER A 177 24.06 -0.15 4.06
CA SER A 177 23.07 -0.37 3.00
C SER A 177 21.66 -0.45 3.56
N SER A 178 20.68 -0.23 2.69
CA SER A 178 19.27 -0.53 2.98
C SER A 178 18.93 -2.01 2.82
N VAL A 179 19.94 -2.88 2.68
CA VAL A 179 19.78 -4.31 2.43
C VAL A 179 19.74 -5.05 3.77
N TYR A 180 18.80 -5.98 3.89
CA TYR A 180 18.68 -6.89 5.02
C TYR A 180 19.37 -8.22 4.72
N VAL A 181 20.22 -8.69 5.61
CA VAL A 181 20.85 -10.01 5.51
C VAL A 181 20.09 -10.95 6.42
N ILE A 182 19.63 -12.06 5.87
CA ILE A 182 18.97 -13.14 6.59
C ILE A 182 19.95 -14.29 6.72
N MET A 183 20.16 -14.82 7.92
CA MET A 183 21.08 -15.93 8.19
C MET A 183 20.46 -16.89 9.19
N ASP A 184 20.91 -18.15 9.18
CA ASP A 184 20.61 -19.05 10.29
C ASP A 184 21.28 -18.52 11.57
N LYS A 185 20.56 -18.60 12.69
CA LYS A 185 20.95 -18.03 13.97
C LYS A 185 22.25 -18.64 14.51
N ASP A 186 22.38 -19.97 14.44
CA ASP A 186 23.59 -20.67 14.86
C ASP A 186 24.80 -20.27 14.02
N THR A 187 24.63 -20.19 12.70
CA THR A 187 25.67 -19.72 11.78
C THR A 187 26.11 -18.29 12.10
N TYR A 188 25.18 -17.42 12.46
CA TYR A 188 25.49 -16.05 12.87
C TYR A 188 26.31 -16.00 14.17
N PHE A 189 25.87 -16.71 15.21
CA PHE A 189 26.60 -16.72 16.49
C PHE A 189 27.97 -17.36 16.37
N ASN A 190 28.10 -18.48 15.67
CA ASN A 190 29.40 -19.11 15.41
C ASN A 190 30.38 -18.17 14.68
N LYS A 191 29.89 -17.42 13.69
CA LYS A 191 30.69 -16.40 12.99
C LYS A 191 31.04 -15.22 13.91
N LEU A 192 30.11 -14.80 14.75
CA LEU A 192 30.32 -13.72 15.71
C LEU A 192 31.37 -14.10 16.75
N ASP A 193 31.27 -15.29 17.34
CA ASP A 193 32.23 -15.83 18.30
C ASP A 193 33.60 -16.04 17.65
N GLY A 194 33.63 -16.53 16.41
CA GLY A 194 34.87 -16.63 15.62
C GLY A 194 35.53 -15.27 15.36
N ILE A 195 34.75 -14.18 15.25
CA ILE A 195 35.27 -12.82 15.11
C ILE A 195 35.74 -12.27 16.46
N LEU A 196 34.97 -12.47 17.53
CA LEU A 196 35.24 -11.97 18.87
C LEU A 196 36.41 -12.69 19.54
N GLY A 197 36.63 -13.97 19.21
CA GLY A 197 37.72 -14.79 19.71
C GLY A 197 39.10 -14.41 19.15
N ILE A 198 39.20 -13.42 18.26
CA ILE A 198 40.47 -12.97 17.68
C ILE A 198 41.05 -11.84 18.55
N PRO A 199 42.04 -12.10 19.44
CA PRO A 199 42.45 -11.15 20.47
C PRO A 199 43.08 -9.87 19.92
N TYR A 200 43.70 -9.92 18.74
CA TYR A 200 44.36 -8.77 18.13
C TYR A 200 43.42 -7.88 17.31
N LYS A 201 42.19 -8.32 17.00
CA LYS A 201 41.29 -7.58 16.09
C LYS A 201 40.75 -6.27 16.70
N PHE A 202 40.71 -6.19 18.03
CA PHE A 202 40.15 -5.06 18.77
C PHE A 202 41.19 -4.28 19.57
N GLN A 203 42.48 -4.55 19.38
CA GLN A 203 43.52 -3.72 19.97
C GLN A 203 43.50 -2.35 19.26
N GLN A 204 43.34 -1.27 20.03
CA GLN A 204 43.43 0.09 19.52
C GLN A 204 44.85 0.31 18.99
N HIS A 205 44.96 0.60 17.70
CA HIS A 205 46.19 1.10 17.09
C HIS A 205 46.43 2.55 17.48
#